data_AF-A0A0L8H690-F1
#
_entry.id   AF-A0A0L8H690-F1
#
_cell.length_a   1.000
_cell.length_b   1.000
_cell.length_c   1.000
_cell.angle_alpha   90.00
_cell.angle_beta   90.00
_cell.angle_gamma   90.00
#
_symmetry.space_group_name_H-M   'P 1'
#
loop_
_entity.id
_entity.type
_entity.pdbx_description
1 polymer ?
#
loop_
_entity_poly.entity_id
_entity_poly.type
_entity_poly.pdbx_seq_one_letter_code
_entity_poly.pdbx_strand_id
1 'polypeptide(L)'
;MVHIAEMKAKWNQKSVDRWVNSSEPQKRELSYWCLCPGFTMKEFVSLGIKCLILTSGTLSPMSTFSSELKIPFPVVLQNPHIIKKDQIWVGTVPKGPDKYTLNSSYQTRFDVKYQTSLGNLIINISYVIPHGLLIFFPSYPLMDSCITYWKSLDIWRRINQVKPVLVEPKNKDDFQIAIEDFYAKVSDPALKGAIFIAVCRGKVSEGLDFADANGRAVLITGLPYPPMRDPKVMMKMKFLDDLVAKRNGQQMTGWQWYQLQAYRAVNQAIGRVIRHKDDYGAILLCDSRFTSNHNIHHLPIWLRDEVRKTDKYGQVLRELASFFKAAKRTRRSVEHSYSNITKQSRPVTRLTKSVY
;
A
#
# COMPACT_ATOMS: atom_id res chain seq x y z
N MET A 1 6.89 29.96 -1.55
CA MET A 1 5.96 30.54 -0.56
C MET A 1 6.64 30.46 0.80
N VAL A 2 6.55 31.51 1.61
CA VAL A 2 7.23 31.58 2.92
C VAL A 2 6.25 31.19 4.01
N HIS A 3 6.64 30.31 4.93
CA HIS A 3 5.85 29.99 6.12
C HIS A 3 6.69 30.17 7.39
N ILE A 4 6.10 30.85 8.38
CA ILE A 4 6.67 31.05 9.70
C ILE A 4 5.84 30.22 10.68
N ALA A 5 6.45 29.26 11.36
CA ALA A 5 5.79 28.45 12.38
C ALA A 5 6.50 28.60 13.73
N GLU A 6 5.72 28.67 14.81
CA GLU A 6 6.23 28.36 16.14
C GLU A 6 6.27 26.84 16.30
N MET A 7 7.42 26.28 16.68
CA MET A 7 7.49 24.85 16.98
C MET A 7 6.67 24.56 18.23
N LYS A 8 5.56 23.82 18.08
CA LYS A 8 4.99 23.09 19.22
C LYS A 8 5.92 21.92 19.53
N ALA A 9 6.35 21.80 20.78
CA ALA A 9 7.27 20.76 21.24
C ALA A 9 6.85 19.40 20.66
N LYS A 10 7.77 18.75 19.95
CA LYS A 10 7.57 17.37 19.49
C LYS A 10 7.38 16.52 20.74
N TRP A 11 6.20 15.92 20.91
CA TRP A 11 5.98 14.90 21.93
C TRP A 11 6.86 13.69 21.60
N ASN A 12 8.09 13.70 22.10
CA ASN A 12 8.97 12.56 22.13
C ASN A 12 8.52 11.68 23.29
N GLN A 13 7.96 10.51 22.96
CA GLN A 13 7.67 9.47 23.94
C GLN A 13 8.98 8.74 24.28
N LYS A 14 9.81 9.37 25.12
CA LYS A 14 10.88 8.70 25.87
C LYS A 14 10.94 9.28 27.29
N SER A 15 11.13 8.37 28.23
CA SER A 15 11.31 8.50 29.69
C SER A 15 10.12 8.99 30.51
N VAL A 16 9.39 8.02 31.07
CA VAL A 16 9.01 8.06 32.48
C VAL A 16 10.32 8.12 33.26
N ASP A 17 10.74 9.32 33.64
CA ASP A 17 11.36 9.65 34.93
C ASP A 17 11.92 11.07 34.93
N ARG A 18 11.68 11.74 36.07
CA ARG A 18 12.24 13.01 36.56
C ARG A 18 11.67 14.32 36.00
N TRP A 19 11.00 14.98 36.93
CA TRP A 19 10.82 16.41 37.05
C TRP A 19 12.11 17.16 36.72
N VAL A 20 12.18 17.75 35.53
CA VAL A 20 13.09 18.86 35.22
C VAL A 20 12.25 19.94 34.55
N ASN A 21 11.90 20.97 35.31
CA ASN A 21 11.49 22.25 34.76
C ASN A 21 12.67 22.82 33.97
N SER A 22 12.63 22.70 32.64
CA SER A 22 13.43 23.53 31.76
C SER A 22 12.53 24.14 30.70
N SER A 23 12.36 25.46 30.80
CA SER A 23 11.76 26.30 29.78
C SER A 23 12.67 26.31 28.56
N GLU A 24 12.55 25.30 27.69
CA GLU A 24 13.21 25.34 26.39
C GLU A 24 12.72 26.58 25.61
N PRO A 25 13.63 27.42 25.06
CA PRO A 25 13.25 28.58 24.30
C PRO A 25 12.44 28.14 23.06
N GLN A 26 11.30 28.79 22.87
CA GLN A 26 10.36 28.52 21.79
C GLN A 26 11.07 28.67 20.44
N LYS A 27 11.44 27.54 19.82
CA LYS A 27 12.17 27.54 18.54
C LYS A 27 11.23 28.03 17.44
N ARG A 28 11.59 29.13 16.79
CA ARG A 28 10.93 29.64 15.59
C ARG A 28 11.60 29.03 14.36
N GLU A 29 10.80 28.46 13.48
CA GLU A 29 11.28 27.88 12.22
C GLU A 29 10.74 28.69 11.04
N LEU A 30 11.65 29.20 10.22
CA LEU A 30 11.33 29.79 8.92
C LEU A 30 11.59 28.76 7.84
N SER A 31 10.55 28.46 7.06
CA SER A 31 10.64 27.48 5.98
C SER A 31 10.30 28.11 4.63
N TYR A 32 11.17 27.86 3.64
CA TYR A 32 10.96 28.25 2.24
C TYR A 32 10.71 27.02 1.38
N TRP A 33 9.50 26.90 0.80
CA TRP A 33 9.11 25.75 0.01
C TRP A 33 8.75 26.11 -1.43
N CYS A 34 9.33 25.34 -2.37
CA CYS A 34 8.92 25.32 -3.77
C CYS A 34 7.71 24.37 -3.91
N LEU A 35 6.55 24.93 -4.25
CA LEU A 35 5.30 24.17 -4.41
C LEU A 35 5.06 23.73 -5.87
N CYS A 36 5.94 24.11 -6.79
CA CYS A 36 5.81 23.88 -8.21
C CYS A 36 7.03 23.09 -8.73
N PRO A 37 6.96 21.75 -8.82
CA PRO A 37 8.09 20.95 -9.28
C PRO A 37 8.46 21.25 -10.74
N GLY A 38 7.52 21.80 -11.53
CA GLY A 38 7.77 22.14 -12.93
C GLY A 38 8.79 23.26 -13.18
N PHE A 39 9.23 24.02 -12.16
CA PHE A 39 10.35 24.95 -12.37
C PHE A 39 11.65 24.18 -12.65
N THR A 40 11.99 23.21 -11.80
CA THR A 40 13.16 22.35 -11.96
C THR A 40 13.09 21.55 -13.26
N MET A 41 11.90 21.05 -13.64
CA MET A 41 11.77 20.30 -14.89
C MET A 41 11.99 21.18 -16.13
N LYS A 42 11.54 22.43 -16.12
CA LYS A 42 11.80 23.37 -17.23
C LYS A 42 13.26 23.75 -17.34
N GLU A 43 13.91 23.97 -16.21
CA GLU A 43 15.36 24.19 -16.15
C GLU A 43 16.10 22.96 -16.70
N PHE A 44 15.71 21.76 -16.27
CA PHE A 44 16.27 20.51 -16.77
C PHE A 44 16.11 20.36 -18.29
N VAL A 45 14.97 20.76 -18.86
CA VAL A 45 14.75 20.81 -20.31
C VAL A 45 15.66 21.86 -20.98
N SER A 46 15.85 23.03 -20.36
CA SER A 46 16.67 24.12 -20.91
C SER A 46 18.16 23.78 -21.00
N LEU A 47 18.63 22.81 -20.21
CA LEU A 47 20.01 22.31 -20.26
C LEU A 47 20.31 21.44 -21.51
N GLY A 48 19.35 21.29 -22.44
CA GLY A 48 19.58 20.60 -23.70
C GLY A 48 19.49 19.07 -23.61
N ILE A 49 18.73 18.53 -22.66
CA ILE A 49 18.44 17.10 -22.59
C ILE A 49 17.81 16.61 -23.91
N LYS A 50 18.36 15.54 -24.47
CA LYS A 50 17.86 14.99 -25.76
C LYS A 50 16.63 14.11 -25.58
N CYS A 51 16.54 13.38 -24.47
CA CYS A 51 15.46 12.44 -24.20
C CYS A 51 15.23 12.30 -22.69
N LEU A 52 13.97 12.38 -22.27
CA LEU A 52 13.53 12.11 -20.90
C LEU A 52 12.48 11.01 -20.93
N ILE A 53 12.80 9.87 -20.35
CA ILE A 53 11.87 8.74 -20.21
C ILE A 53 11.51 8.61 -18.74
N LEU A 54 10.22 8.77 -18.43
CA LEU A 54 9.68 8.55 -17.09
C LEU A 54 8.87 7.25 -17.09
N THR A 55 9.28 6.30 -16.25
CA THR A 55 8.58 5.02 -16.08
C THR A 55 8.22 4.81 -14.61
N SER A 56 7.00 4.36 -14.36
CA SER A 56 6.61 3.82 -13.06
C SER A 56 5.28 3.06 -13.18
N GLY A 57 5.14 2.00 -12.38
CA GLY A 57 3.93 1.17 -12.35
C GLY A 57 2.71 1.82 -11.67
N THR A 58 2.87 3.01 -11.07
CA THR A 58 1.82 3.66 -10.26
C THR A 58 1.54 5.11 -10.67
N LEU A 59 2.04 5.58 -11.82
CA LEU A 59 1.95 6.99 -12.25
C LEU A 59 0.51 7.49 -12.52
N SER A 60 -0.50 6.60 -12.60
CA SER A 60 -1.87 6.96 -12.95
C SER A 60 -2.54 7.89 -11.93
N PRO A 61 -3.31 8.93 -12.36
CA PRO A 61 -3.57 9.37 -13.74
C PRO A 61 -2.42 10.17 -14.39
N MET A 62 -2.09 9.89 -15.66
CA MET A 62 -0.97 10.53 -16.40
C MET A 62 -1.14 12.04 -16.58
N SER A 63 -2.37 12.48 -16.87
CA SER A 63 -2.68 13.90 -17.14
C SER A 63 -2.33 14.79 -15.94
N THR A 64 -2.63 14.32 -14.74
CA THR A 64 -2.28 15.00 -13.50
C THR A 64 -0.78 15.10 -13.30
N PHE A 65 -0.06 14.00 -13.55
CA PHE A 65 1.40 13.96 -13.40
C PHE A 65 2.11 14.92 -14.37
N SER A 66 1.71 14.92 -15.65
CA SER A 66 2.23 15.87 -16.65
C SER A 66 1.94 17.33 -16.25
N SER A 67 0.73 17.61 -15.75
CA SER A 67 0.37 18.95 -15.29
C SER A 67 1.21 19.43 -14.10
N GLU A 68 1.61 18.53 -13.18
CA GLU A 68 2.49 18.88 -12.04
C GLU A 68 3.90 19.27 -12.53
N LEU A 69 4.45 18.51 -13.49
CA LEU A 69 5.79 18.72 -14.04
C LEU A 69 5.89 19.90 -15.03
N LYS A 70 4.76 20.39 -15.56
CA LYS A 70 4.69 21.55 -16.48
C LYS A 70 5.63 21.45 -17.69
N ILE A 71 5.89 20.23 -18.16
CA ILE A 71 6.59 19.92 -19.40
C ILE A 71 5.72 18.99 -20.26
N PRO A 72 5.81 19.09 -21.60
CA PRO A 72 5.05 18.22 -22.49
C PRO A 72 5.60 16.78 -22.47
N PHE A 73 4.70 15.81 -22.46
CA PHE A 73 5.01 14.40 -22.72
C PHE A 73 4.29 14.00 -24.01
N PRO A 74 4.91 14.16 -25.19
CA PRO A 74 4.24 13.89 -26.46
C PRO A 74 3.96 12.41 -26.67
N VAL A 75 4.78 11.54 -26.07
CA VAL A 75 4.59 10.09 -26.06
C VAL A 75 4.15 9.68 -24.67
N VAL A 76 2.93 9.17 -24.58
CA VAL A 76 2.37 8.60 -23.35
C VAL A 76 1.93 7.18 -23.66
N LEU A 77 2.50 6.22 -22.93
CA LEU A 77 2.15 4.80 -23.07
C LEU A 77 1.54 4.31 -21.75
N GLN A 78 0.38 3.68 -21.85
CA GLN A 78 -0.24 2.98 -20.73
C GLN A 78 -0.64 1.58 -21.20
N ASN A 79 0.09 0.58 -20.72
CA ASN A 79 -0.16 -0.81 -21.09
C ASN A 79 -1.12 -1.47 -20.09
N PRO A 80 -1.93 -2.45 -20.55
CA PRO A 80 -2.67 -3.32 -19.65
C PRO A 80 -1.71 -4.13 -18.77
N HIS A 81 -2.20 -4.60 -17.63
CA HIS A 81 -1.40 -5.45 -16.75
C HIS A 81 -1.25 -6.85 -17.35
N ILE A 82 -0.10 -7.49 -17.10
CA ILE A 82 0.25 -8.79 -17.67
C ILE A 82 -0.52 -9.98 -17.07
N ILE A 83 -1.28 -9.77 -16.00
CA ILE A 83 -1.95 -10.87 -15.28
C ILE A 83 -3.33 -11.16 -15.85
N LYS A 84 -3.73 -12.41 -15.71
CA LYS A 84 -5.08 -12.90 -16.02
C LYS A 84 -6.03 -12.61 -14.86
N LYS A 85 -7.33 -12.60 -15.16
CA LYS A 85 -8.39 -12.33 -14.18
C LYS A 85 -8.47 -13.33 -13.03
N ASP A 86 -8.02 -14.57 -13.26
CA ASP A 86 -7.98 -15.63 -12.24
C ASP A 86 -6.78 -15.52 -11.30
N GLN A 87 -5.83 -14.61 -11.57
CA GLN A 87 -4.63 -14.39 -10.75
C GLN A 87 -4.82 -13.30 -9.68
N ILE A 88 -5.88 -12.50 -9.76
CA ILE A 88 -6.13 -11.46 -8.77
C ILE A 88 -7.56 -11.55 -8.23
N TRP A 89 -7.68 -11.38 -6.93
CA TRP A 89 -8.97 -11.14 -6.28
C TRP A 89 -8.94 -9.76 -5.64
N VAL A 90 -9.95 -8.93 -5.90
CA VAL A 90 -10.05 -7.58 -5.33
C VAL A 90 -11.42 -7.41 -4.73
N GLY A 91 -11.50 -7.09 -3.44
CA GLY A 91 -12.78 -6.93 -2.77
C GLY A 91 -12.81 -5.74 -1.82
N THR A 92 -13.88 -4.95 -1.91
CA THR A 92 -14.19 -3.94 -0.91
C THR A 92 -14.81 -4.60 0.32
N VAL A 93 -14.33 -4.25 1.51
CA VAL A 93 -14.86 -4.77 2.77
C VAL A 93 -15.32 -3.59 3.64
N PRO A 94 -16.53 -3.06 3.40
CA PRO A 94 -17.01 -1.86 4.10
C PRO A 94 -17.41 -2.13 5.55
N LYS A 95 -17.66 -3.39 5.92
CA LYS A 95 -18.12 -3.82 7.24
C LYS A 95 -17.37 -5.06 7.71
N GLY A 96 -17.05 -5.13 9.00
CA GLY A 96 -16.45 -6.31 9.58
C GLY A 96 -17.46 -7.41 9.94
N PRO A 97 -17.01 -8.49 10.62
CA PRO A 97 -17.84 -9.65 10.94
C PRO A 97 -19.06 -9.34 11.81
N ASP A 98 -18.92 -8.34 12.66
CA ASP A 98 -19.95 -7.80 13.56
C ASP A 98 -20.88 -6.78 12.88
N LYS A 99 -20.79 -6.63 11.55
CA LYS A 99 -21.51 -5.65 10.73
C LYS A 99 -21.16 -4.19 11.03
N TYR A 100 -20.14 -3.94 11.87
CA TYR A 100 -19.69 -2.58 12.13
C TYR A 100 -19.00 -2.00 10.90
N THR A 101 -19.29 -0.73 10.60
CA THR A 101 -18.72 -0.05 9.43
C THR A 101 -17.24 0.21 9.66
N LEU A 102 -16.40 -0.30 8.75
CA LEU A 102 -14.98 -0.02 8.74
C LEU A 102 -14.76 1.34 8.08
N ASN A 103 -14.27 2.30 8.84
CA ASN A 103 -13.94 3.62 8.35
C ASN A 103 -12.80 4.20 9.20
N SER A 104 -11.66 4.44 8.58
CA SER A 104 -10.46 4.95 9.25
C SER A 104 -10.38 6.49 9.28
N SER A 105 -11.49 7.19 9.02
CA SER A 105 -11.54 8.67 9.07
C SER A 105 -11.24 9.20 10.46
N TYR A 106 -10.94 10.51 10.55
CA TYR A 106 -10.63 11.16 11.83
C TYR A 106 -11.69 10.92 12.91
N GLN A 107 -12.97 10.87 12.52
CA GLN A 107 -14.13 10.73 13.40
C GLN A 107 -14.22 9.35 14.06
N THR A 108 -13.82 8.30 13.34
CA THR A 108 -14.10 6.89 13.71
C THR A 108 -12.84 6.07 13.96
N ARG A 109 -11.65 6.54 13.57
CA ARG A 109 -10.41 5.75 13.61
C ARG A 109 -9.95 5.29 15.00
N PHE A 110 -10.35 5.98 16.06
CA PHE A 110 -10.03 5.62 17.44
C PHE A 110 -11.23 5.04 18.20
N ASP A 111 -12.30 4.70 17.49
CA ASP A 111 -13.44 4.01 18.07
C ASP A 111 -13.07 2.54 18.35
N VAL A 112 -13.35 2.10 19.57
CA VAL A 112 -13.16 0.71 20.03
C VAL A 112 -13.96 -0.29 19.20
N LYS A 113 -15.12 0.08 18.66
CA LYS A 113 -15.91 -0.79 17.77
C LYS A 113 -15.20 -0.99 16.44
N TYR A 114 -14.64 0.06 15.86
CA TYR A 114 -13.81 -0.03 14.66
C TYR A 114 -12.59 -0.95 14.89
N GLN A 115 -11.88 -0.75 16.00
CA GLN A 115 -10.70 -1.54 16.34
C GLN A 115 -11.05 -3.03 16.55
N THR A 116 -12.14 -3.32 17.27
CA THR A 116 -12.64 -4.69 17.50
C THR A 116 -13.03 -5.36 16.19
N SER A 117 -13.82 -4.66 15.36
CA SER A 117 -14.31 -5.17 14.08
C SER A 117 -13.15 -5.49 13.11
N LEU A 118 -12.18 -4.58 13.01
CA LEU A 118 -10.98 -4.78 12.18
C LEU A 118 -10.13 -5.95 12.68
N GLY A 119 -9.91 -6.05 14.00
CA GLY A 119 -9.14 -7.16 14.59
C GLY A 119 -9.78 -8.52 14.32
N ASN A 120 -11.10 -8.64 14.52
CA ASN A 120 -11.84 -9.87 14.22
C ASN A 120 -11.86 -10.18 12.71
N LEU A 121 -11.92 -9.16 11.84
CA LEU A 121 -11.76 -9.35 10.40
C LEU A 121 -10.39 -9.97 10.08
N ILE A 122 -9.31 -9.45 10.66
CA ILE A 122 -7.94 -9.92 10.44
C ILE A 122 -7.81 -11.39 10.86
N ILE A 123 -8.34 -11.78 12.02
CA ILE A 123 -8.35 -13.17 12.47
C ILE A 123 -8.98 -14.08 11.41
N ASN A 124 -10.19 -13.75 10.96
CA ASN A 124 -10.94 -14.58 10.03
C ASN A 124 -10.25 -14.73 8.66
N ILE A 125 -9.74 -13.63 8.08
CA ILE A 125 -9.05 -13.72 6.79
C ILE A 125 -7.70 -14.43 6.91
N SER A 126 -7.05 -14.38 8.08
CA SER A 126 -5.77 -15.05 8.32
C SER A 126 -5.89 -16.57 8.24
N TYR A 127 -7.05 -17.14 8.54
CA TYR A 127 -7.31 -18.58 8.33
C TYR A 127 -7.44 -18.96 6.85
N VAL A 128 -7.83 -18.01 6.00
CA VAL A 128 -8.13 -18.23 4.57
C VAL A 128 -6.91 -17.96 3.69
N ILE A 129 -6.18 -16.89 4.00
CA ILE A 129 -5.04 -16.43 3.20
C ILE A 129 -3.83 -17.31 3.49
N PRO A 130 -3.25 -18.00 2.51
CA PRO A 130 -2.02 -18.76 2.70
C PRO A 130 -0.80 -17.83 2.77
N HIS A 131 0.27 -18.28 3.43
CA HIS A 131 1.57 -17.58 3.45
C HIS A 131 1.48 -16.13 3.97
N GLY A 132 2.18 -15.18 3.33
CA GLY A 132 2.31 -13.79 3.74
C GLY A 132 1.04 -12.96 3.54
N LEU A 133 0.62 -12.27 4.61
CA LEU A 133 -0.41 -11.24 4.59
C LEU A 133 0.19 -9.89 5.01
N LEU A 134 0.13 -8.91 4.12
CA LEU A 134 0.58 -7.55 4.38
C LEU A 134 -0.61 -6.68 4.78
N ILE A 135 -0.51 -5.97 5.90
CA ILE A 135 -1.58 -5.09 6.41
C ILE A 135 -1.04 -3.67 6.47
N PHE A 136 -1.59 -2.77 5.65
CA PHE A 136 -1.17 -1.38 5.59
C PHE A 136 -2.19 -0.46 6.28
N PHE A 137 -1.69 0.25 7.28
CA PHE A 137 -2.40 1.30 7.97
C PHE A 137 -2.18 2.68 7.35
N PRO A 138 -3.16 3.59 7.45
CA PRO A 138 -3.01 4.98 7.02
C PRO A 138 -1.87 5.75 7.72
N SER A 139 -1.57 5.42 8.97
CA SER A 139 -0.57 6.14 9.77
C SER A 139 -0.14 5.35 11.01
N TYR A 140 1.05 5.69 11.55
CA TYR A 140 1.59 5.07 12.77
C TYR A 140 0.66 5.26 13.99
N PRO A 141 0.07 6.44 14.27
CA PRO A 141 -0.81 6.59 15.44
C PRO A 141 -2.04 5.67 15.40
N LEU A 142 -2.62 5.46 14.22
CA LEU A 142 -3.76 4.55 14.08
C LEU A 142 -3.32 3.09 14.27
N MET A 143 -2.21 2.70 13.62
CA MET A 143 -1.61 1.37 13.77
C MET A 143 -1.29 1.07 15.24
N ASP A 144 -0.54 1.95 15.90
CA ASP A 144 -0.12 1.82 17.30
C ASP A 144 -1.34 1.74 18.24
N SER A 145 -2.38 2.54 17.98
CA SER A 145 -3.63 2.52 18.75
C SER A 145 -4.39 1.20 18.59
N CYS A 146 -4.56 0.71 17.36
CA CYS A 146 -5.18 -0.59 17.10
C CYS A 146 -4.41 -1.74 17.77
N ILE A 147 -3.09 -1.78 17.60
CA ILE A 147 -2.24 -2.83 18.18
C ILE A 147 -2.32 -2.80 19.72
N THR A 148 -2.24 -1.61 20.33
CA THR A 148 -2.35 -1.45 21.78
C THR A 148 -3.69 -1.98 22.28
N TYR A 149 -4.78 -1.60 21.62
CA TYR A 149 -6.12 -2.09 21.96
C TYR A 149 -6.26 -3.61 21.78
N TRP A 150 -5.71 -4.16 20.70
CA TRP A 150 -5.74 -5.60 20.46
C TRP A 150 -4.91 -6.39 21.48
N LYS A 151 -3.82 -5.81 22.00
CA LYS A 151 -2.99 -6.40 23.05
C LYS A 151 -3.63 -6.32 24.43
N SER A 152 -4.42 -5.28 24.72
CA SER A 152 -5.19 -5.19 25.96
C SER A 152 -6.36 -6.18 26.01
N LEU A 153 -6.74 -6.75 24.86
CA LEU A 153 -7.73 -7.79 24.73
C LEU A 153 -7.08 -9.09 24.23
N ASP A 154 -7.89 -10.14 24.09
CA ASP A 154 -7.42 -11.42 23.56
C ASP A 154 -7.26 -11.44 22.02
N ILE A 155 -7.51 -10.30 21.34
CA ILE A 155 -7.50 -10.22 19.87
C ILE A 155 -6.08 -10.45 19.33
N TRP A 156 -5.07 -9.79 19.91
CA TRP A 156 -3.68 -9.92 19.45
C TRP A 156 -3.16 -11.35 19.57
N ARG A 157 -3.47 -12.02 20.69
CA ARG A 157 -3.10 -13.42 20.91
C ARG A 157 -3.76 -14.32 19.86
N ARG A 158 -5.06 -14.14 19.60
CA ARG A 158 -5.80 -14.90 18.58
C ARG A 158 -5.24 -14.69 17.19
N ILE A 159 -4.84 -13.47 16.80
CA ILE A 159 -4.18 -13.23 15.51
C ILE A 159 -2.86 -14.02 15.43
N ASN A 160 -2.00 -13.88 16.45
CA ASN A 160 -0.68 -14.54 16.47
C ASN A 160 -0.76 -16.08 16.48
N GLN A 161 -1.83 -16.65 17.04
CA GLN A 161 -2.08 -18.10 16.98
C GLN A 161 -2.35 -18.61 15.56
N VAL A 162 -2.92 -17.77 14.69
CA VAL A 162 -3.20 -18.15 13.30
C VAL A 162 -1.96 -17.95 12.43
N LYS A 163 -1.34 -16.78 12.55
CA LYS A 163 -0.12 -16.38 11.86
C LYS A 163 0.66 -15.44 12.77
N PRO A 164 1.96 -15.69 13.01
CA PRO A 164 2.78 -14.75 13.76
C PRO A 164 2.77 -13.37 13.11
N VAL A 165 2.74 -12.33 13.95
CA VAL A 165 2.64 -10.95 13.51
C VAL A 165 3.95 -10.22 13.74
N LEU A 166 4.45 -9.60 12.68
CA LEU A 166 5.53 -8.64 12.74
C LEU A 166 4.98 -7.24 12.45
N VAL A 167 5.59 -6.24 13.08
CA VAL A 167 5.18 -4.84 12.98
C VAL A 167 6.36 -4.02 12.51
N GLU A 168 6.12 -3.14 11.55
CA GLU A 168 7.14 -2.24 11.00
C GLU A 168 7.81 -1.43 12.12
N PRO A 169 9.12 -1.60 12.33
CA PRO A 169 9.85 -0.81 13.31
C PRO A 169 10.24 0.58 12.76
N LYS A 170 10.36 1.54 13.66
CA LYS A 170 10.62 2.95 13.33
C LYS A 170 12.10 3.20 12.97
N ASN A 171 13.05 2.49 13.58
CA ASN A 171 14.49 2.53 13.29
C ASN A 171 14.88 1.66 12.08
N LYS A 172 16.06 1.94 11.49
CA LYS A 172 16.52 1.25 10.27
C LYS A 172 17.08 -0.15 10.55
N ASP A 173 17.79 -0.33 11.66
CA ASP A 173 18.46 -1.60 11.94
C ASP A 173 17.46 -2.71 12.26
N ASP A 174 16.50 -2.44 13.16
CA ASP A 174 15.44 -3.41 13.47
C ASP A 174 14.54 -3.71 12.26
N PHE A 175 14.48 -2.81 11.28
CA PHE A 175 13.68 -3.00 10.08
C PHE A 175 14.16 -4.16 9.24
N GLN A 176 15.48 -4.27 9.05
CA GLN A 176 16.05 -5.38 8.30
C GLN A 176 15.80 -6.71 9.02
N ILE A 177 15.99 -6.74 10.34
CA ILE A 177 15.75 -7.90 11.19
C ILE A 177 14.29 -8.35 11.09
N ALA A 178 13.34 -7.41 11.19
CA ALA A 178 11.92 -7.73 11.09
C ALA A 178 11.53 -8.32 9.73
N ILE A 179 12.15 -7.87 8.65
CA ILE A 179 11.85 -8.38 7.30
C ILE A 179 12.42 -9.78 7.08
N GLU A 180 13.64 -10.03 7.54
CA GLU A 180 14.24 -11.35 7.50
C GLU A 180 13.44 -12.36 8.32
N ASP A 181 13.01 -11.95 9.52
CA ASP A 181 12.15 -12.76 10.39
C ASP A 181 10.78 -13.04 9.74
N PHE A 182 10.22 -12.07 9.02
CA PHE A 182 8.99 -12.28 8.24
C PHE A 182 9.17 -13.35 7.16
N TYR A 183 10.23 -13.25 6.35
CA TYR A 183 10.48 -14.23 5.29
C TYR A 183 10.75 -15.64 5.83
N ALA A 184 11.49 -15.74 6.94
CA ALA A 184 11.70 -17.01 7.63
C ALA A 184 10.36 -17.64 8.05
N LYS A 185 9.50 -16.87 8.72
CA LYS A 185 8.19 -17.34 9.18
C LYS A 185 7.19 -17.64 8.05
N VAL A 186 7.28 -16.94 6.91
CA VAL A 186 6.48 -17.25 5.73
C VAL A 186 6.88 -18.59 5.11
N SER A 187 8.17 -18.90 5.15
CA SER A 187 8.77 -20.10 4.53
C SER A 187 8.71 -21.33 5.43
N ASP A 188 8.48 -21.15 6.73
CA ASP A 188 8.39 -22.24 7.71
C ASP A 188 7.16 -23.14 7.44
N PRO A 189 7.35 -24.42 7.11
CA PRO A 189 6.25 -25.37 6.86
C PRO A 189 5.39 -25.67 8.09
N ALA A 190 5.89 -25.45 9.31
CA ALA A 190 5.13 -25.61 10.54
C ALA A 190 4.11 -24.46 10.74
N LEU A 191 4.34 -23.32 10.08
CA LEU A 191 3.48 -22.16 10.12
C LEU A 191 2.56 -22.10 8.89
N LYS A 192 1.42 -21.42 9.05
CA LYS A 192 0.54 -21.12 7.90
C LYS A 192 1.01 -19.88 7.12
N GLY A 193 2.16 -19.32 7.46
CA GLY A 193 2.69 -18.04 7.01
C GLY A 193 2.73 -16.99 8.12
N ALA A 194 3.01 -15.74 7.76
CA ALA A 194 3.15 -14.63 8.70
C ALA A 194 2.35 -13.40 8.26
N ILE A 195 2.12 -12.48 9.20
CA ILE A 195 1.51 -11.18 8.94
C ILE A 195 2.56 -10.10 9.13
N PHE A 196 2.64 -9.17 8.18
CA PHE A 196 3.43 -7.94 8.34
C PHE A 196 2.52 -6.72 8.40
N ILE A 197 2.48 -6.06 9.56
CA ILE A 197 1.75 -4.82 9.76
C ILE A 197 2.69 -3.64 9.50
N ALA A 198 2.33 -2.76 8.58
CA ALA A 198 3.09 -1.57 8.23
C ALA A 198 2.17 -0.37 8.00
N VAL A 199 2.75 0.80 7.74
CA VAL A 199 1.99 1.97 7.29
C VAL A 199 2.18 2.23 5.80
N CYS A 200 1.15 2.80 5.18
CA CYS A 200 1.30 3.42 3.86
C CYS A 200 2.33 4.55 3.94
N ARG A 201 3.17 4.72 2.91
CA ARG A 201 4.32 5.64 2.91
C ARG A 201 5.38 5.32 3.97
N GLY A 202 5.35 4.11 4.53
CA GLY A 202 6.40 3.54 5.35
C GLY A 202 7.47 2.87 4.47
N LYS A 203 8.54 2.41 5.12
CA LYS A 203 9.68 1.74 4.47
C LYS A 203 9.22 0.48 3.73
N VAL A 204 8.30 -0.27 4.32
CA VAL A 204 7.71 -1.47 3.68
C VAL A 204 6.98 -1.14 2.38
N SER A 205 6.30 0.01 2.33
CA SER A 205 5.49 0.37 1.18
C SER A 205 6.30 0.94 0.00
N GLU A 206 7.54 1.40 0.22
CA GLU A 206 8.34 2.09 -0.79
C GLU A 206 9.48 1.22 -1.37
N GLY A 207 10.15 0.39 -0.54
CA GLY A 207 11.44 -0.19 -0.92
C GLY A 207 11.56 -1.72 -0.98
N LEU A 208 10.50 -2.48 -0.64
CA LEU A 208 10.61 -3.94 -0.50
C LEU A 208 9.81 -4.74 -1.53
N ASP A 209 10.41 -5.86 -1.93
CA ASP A 209 9.87 -6.79 -2.91
C ASP A 209 9.28 -8.04 -2.24
N PHE A 210 7.98 -7.98 -1.94
CA PHE A 210 7.19 -9.14 -1.50
C PHE A 210 6.73 -9.94 -2.72
N ALA A 211 7.57 -10.87 -3.18
CA ALA A 211 7.21 -11.78 -4.26
C ALA A 211 6.55 -13.06 -3.73
N ASP A 212 5.65 -13.62 -4.54
CA ASP A 212 5.10 -14.95 -4.33
C ASP A 212 4.48 -15.16 -2.94
N ALA A 213 5.01 -16.12 -2.18
CA ALA A 213 4.49 -16.52 -0.87
C ALA A 213 4.56 -15.36 0.12
N ASN A 214 5.50 -14.43 -0.05
CA ASN A 214 5.71 -13.31 0.85
C ASN A 214 4.61 -12.24 0.77
N GLY A 215 3.77 -12.25 -0.27
CA GLY A 215 2.79 -11.19 -0.56
C GLY A 215 1.45 -11.70 -1.09
N ARG A 216 0.95 -12.85 -0.62
CA ARG A 216 -0.29 -13.46 -1.16
C ARG A 216 -1.54 -12.62 -0.95
N ALA A 217 -1.54 -11.74 0.03
CA ALA A 217 -2.58 -10.73 0.14
C ALA A 217 -2.07 -9.41 0.72
N VAL A 218 -2.68 -8.32 0.27
CA VAL A 218 -2.56 -6.99 0.84
C VAL A 218 -3.92 -6.56 1.39
N LEU A 219 -3.92 -6.07 2.61
CA LEU A 219 -5.07 -5.44 3.25
C LEU A 219 -4.78 -3.96 3.48
N ILE A 220 -5.65 -3.11 2.93
CA ILE A 220 -5.61 -1.66 3.12
C ILE A 220 -6.68 -1.28 4.16
N THR A 221 -6.28 -0.86 5.36
CA THR A 221 -7.23 -0.55 6.45
C THR A 221 -7.89 0.82 6.31
N GLY A 222 -7.49 1.63 5.33
CA GLY A 222 -8.03 2.97 5.13
C GLY A 222 -7.27 3.82 4.11
N LEU A 223 -7.73 5.06 3.95
CA LEU A 223 -7.11 6.03 3.05
C LEU A 223 -6.01 6.85 3.77
N PRO A 224 -4.73 6.76 3.33
CA PRO A 224 -3.58 7.44 3.92
C PRO A 224 -3.49 8.89 3.46
N TYR A 225 -4.49 9.70 3.81
CA TYR A 225 -4.45 11.13 3.54
C TYR A 225 -3.28 11.79 4.29
N PRO A 226 -2.52 12.69 3.64
CA PRO A 226 -1.52 13.48 4.35
C PRO A 226 -2.22 14.35 5.41
N PRO A 227 -1.55 14.75 6.50
CA PRO A 227 -2.20 15.53 7.54
C PRO A 227 -2.73 16.86 7.00
N MET A 228 -4.04 17.06 7.01
CA MET A 228 -4.67 18.24 6.40
C MET A 228 -4.20 19.57 7.01
N ARG A 229 -3.81 19.56 8.29
CA ARG A 229 -3.30 20.74 9.02
C ARG A 229 -1.77 20.92 8.88
N ASP A 230 -1.10 20.08 8.10
CA ASP A 230 0.30 20.31 7.75
C ASP A 230 0.39 21.59 6.90
N PRO A 231 1.19 22.58 7.29
CA PRO A 231 1.36 23.81 6.52
C PRO A 231 1.73 23.59 5.05
N LYS A 232 2.57 22.60 4.73
CA LYS A 232 2.94 22.27 3.34
C LYS A 232 1.73 21.81 2.55
N VAL A 233 0.88 20.97 3.16
CA VAL A 233 -0.35 20.46 2.52
C VAL A 233 -1.32 21.61 2.28
N MET A 234 -1.60 22.42 3.30
CA MET A 234 -2.51 23.57 3.19
C MET A 234 -2.05 24.56 2.11
N MET A 235 -0.77 24.93 2.12
CA MET A 235 -0.22 25.87 1.13
C MET A 235 -0.16 25.27 -0.27
N LYS A 236 0.14 23.98 -0.41
CA LYS A 236 0.11 23.30 -1.71
C LYS A 236 -1.31 23.28 -2.28
N MET A 237 -2.32 22.99 -1.46
CA MET A 237 -3.72 23.04 -1.88
C MET A 237 -4.10 24.45 -2.32
N LYS A 238 -3.84 25.46 -1.49
CA LYS A 238 -4.11 26.87 -1.82
C LYS A 238 -3.40 27.31 -3.11
N PHE A 239 -2.13 26.95 -3.27
CA PHE A 239 -1.38 27.25 -4.48
C PHE A 239 -2.01 26.65 -5.74
N LEU A 240 -2.52 25.41 -5.66
CA LEU A 240 -3.21 24.78 -6.78
C LEU A 240 -4.55 25.47 -7.06
N ASP A 241 -5.32 25.79 -6.03
CA ASP A 241 -6.60 26.51 -6.18
C ASP A 241 -6.39 27.90 -6.82
N ASP A 242 -5.35 28.63 -6.41
CA ASP A 242 -4.97 29.92 -7.02
C ASP A 242 -4.59 29.77 -8.51
N LEU A 243 -3.95 28.65 -8.89
CA LEU A 243 -3.62 28.38 -10.29
C LEU A 243 -4.85 28.05 -11.13
N VAL A 244 -5.80 27.29 -10.57
CA VAL A 244 -7.08 26.98 -11.21
C VAL A 244 -7.85 28.26 -11.51
N ALA A 245 -7.91 29.18 -10.54
CA ALA A 245 -8.55 30.48 -10.70
C ALA A 245 -7.91 31.33 -11.82
N LYS A 246 -6.58 31.28 -11.96
CA LYS A 246 -5.84 32.03 -12.99
C LYS A 246 -5.90 31.43 -14.40
N ARG A 247 -6.31 30.15 -14.54
CA ARG A 247 -6.28 29.41 -15.81
C ARG A 247 -7.65 28.84 -16.21
N ASN A 248 -8.72 29.53 -15.85
CA ASN A 248 -10.11 29.19 -16.22
C ASN A 248 -10.47 27.71 -15.96
N GLY A 249 -10.06 27.14 -14.83
CA GLY A 249 -10.50 25.79 -14.46
C GLY A 249 -9.74 24.63 -15.12
N GLN A 250 -8.77 24.87 -16.00
CA GLN A 250 -8.07 23.81 -16.75
C GLN A 250 -7.01 23.04 -15.95
N GLN A 251 -6.93 23.21 -14.62
CA GLN A 251 -5.93 22.56 -13.77
C GLN A 251 -6.58 21.80 -12.61
N MET A 252 -5.80 20.90 -12.01
CA MET A 252 -6.21 20.14 -10.84
C MET A 252 -6.38 21.05 -9.61
N THR A 253 -7.48 20.90 -8.88
CA THR A 253 -7.72 21.61 -7.63
C THR A 253 -6.87 21.08 -6.48
N GLY A 254 -6.71 21.87 -5.42
CA GLY A 254 -6.05 21.45 -4.19
C GLY A 254 -6.68 20.20 -3.58
N TRP A 255 -8.02 20.10 -3.60
CA TRP A 255 -8.74 18.93 -3.09
C TRP A 255 -8.49 17.67 -3.93
N GLN A 256 -8.53 17.78 -5.26
CA GLN A 256 -8.21 16.66 -6.15
C GLN A 256 -6.77 16.16 -5.95
N TRP A 257 -5.82 17.08 -5.79
CA TRP A 257 -4.44 16.74 -5.45
C TRP A 257 -4.35 16.01 -4.12
N TYR A 258 -5.01 16.52 -3.09
CA TYR A 258 -5.04 15.93 -1.75
C TYR A 258 -5.61 14.50 -1.75
N GLN A 259 -6.69 14.26 -2.50
CA GLN A 259 -7.22 12.92 -2.74
C GLN A 259 -6.21 12.03 -3.46
N LEU A 260 -5.60 12.51 -4.53
CA LEU A 260 -4.62 11.74 -5.30
C LEU A 260 -3.41 11.33 -4.45
N GLN A 261 -2.99 12.16 -3.50
CA GLN A 261 -1.94 11.80 -2.55
C GLN A 261 -2.29 10.53 -1.75
N ALA A 262 -3.52 10.40 -1.26
CA ALA A 262 -3.94 9.20 -0.54
C ALA A 262 -3.90 7.96 -1.45
N TYR A 263 -4.45 8.06 -2.66
CA TYR A 263 -4.51 6.93 -3.59
C TYR A 263 -3.16 6.53 -4.17
N ARG A 264 -2.23 7.46 -4.37
CA ARG A 264 -0.84 7.12 -4.77
C ARG A 264 -0.20 6.17 -3.75
N ALA A 265 -0.39 6.43 -2.45
CA ALA A 265 0.15 5.57 -1.39
C ALA A 265 -0.58 4.22 -1.30
N VAL A 266 -1.91 4.19 -1.51
CA VAL A 266 -2.67 2.93 -1.63
C VAL A 266 -2.16 2.10 -2.80
N ASN A 267 -1.95 2.73 -3.97
CA ASN A 267 -1.51 2.05 -5.18
C ASN A 267 -0.07 1.51 -5.06
N GLN A 268 0.80 2.20 -4.31
CA GLN A 268 2.13 1.69 -3.95
C GLN A 268 2.05 0.42 -3.09
N ALA A 269 1.16 0.39 -2.10
CA ALA A 269 0.95 -0.79 -1.26
C ALA A 269 0.32 -1.96 -2.04
N ILE A 270 -0.65 -1.66 -2.92
CA ILE A 270 -1.31 -2.66 -3.78
C ILE A 270 -0.33 -3.28 -4.78
N GLY A 271 0.59 -2.48 -5.34
CA GLY A 271 1.63 -2.96 -6.25
C GLY A 271 2.61 -3.97 -5.63
N ARG A 272 2.43 -4.33 -4.35
CA ARG A 272 3.22 -5.35 -3.66
C ARG A 272 2.69 -6.76 -3.81
N VAL A 273 1.44 -6.95 -4.26
CA VAL A 273 0.78 -8.28 -4.34
C VAL A 273 1.22 -9.11 -5.55
N ILE A 274 1.51 -8.46 -6.67
CA ILE A 274 1.78 -9.14 -7.95
C ILE A 274 3.13 -8.66 -8.47
N ARG A 275 4.09 -9.58 -8.62
CA ARG A 275 5.45 -9.24 -9.07
C ARG A 275 5.81 -9.67 -10.48
N HIS A 276 5.27 -10.81 -10.93
CA HIS A 276 5.54 -11.34 -12.26
C HIS A 276 4.28 -11.92 -12.89
N LYS A 277 4.37 -12.27 -14.17
CA LYS A 277 3.25 -12.74 -14.99
C LYS A 277 2.56 -13.99 -14.44
N ASP A 278 3.26 -14.80 -13.67
CA ASP A 278 2.76 -16.07 -13.12
C ASP A 278 2.30 -15.92 -11.67
N ASP A 279 2.41 -14.73 -11.07
CA ASP A 279 2.08 -14.46 -9.67
C ASP A 279 0.57 -14.36 -9.44
N TYR A 280 0.13 -14.46 -8.18
CA TYR A 280 -1.28 -14.31 -7.81
C TYR A 280 -1.43 -13.81 -6.37
N GLY A 281 -2.52 -13.10 -6.12
CA GLY A 281 -2.86 -12.69 -4.77
C GLY A 281 -4.19 -11.97 -4.64
N ALA A 282 -4.47 -11.52 -3.42
CA ALA A 282 -5.72 -10.87 -3.07
C ALA A 282 -5.48 -9.45 -2.52
N ILE A 283 -6.36 -8.52 -2.86
CA ILE A 283 -6.38 -7.16 -2.35
C ILE A 283 -7.70 -6.95 -1.60
N LEU A 284 -7.61 -6.67 -0.30
CA LEU A 284 -8.75 -6.33 0.55
C LEU A 284 -8.73 -4.84 0.85
N LEU A 285 -9.79 -4.13 0.44
CA LEU A 285 -9.97 -2.70 0.70
C LEU A 285 -10.93 -2.53 1.89
N CYS A 286 -10.38 -2.51 3.11
CA CYS A 286 -11.12 -2.56 4.37
C CYS A 286 -11.52 -1.17 4.87
N ASP A 287 -12.17 -0.38 4.01
CA ASP A 287 -12.76 0.91 4.39
C ASP A 287 -13.98 1.19 3.50
N SER A 288 -15.08 1.57 4.13
CA SER A 288 -16.37 1.84 3.47
C SER A 288 -16.29 2.88 2.36
N ARG A 289 -15.30 3.78 2.38
CA ARG A 289 -15.10 4.77 1.31
C ARG A 289 -14.75 4.12 -0.02
N PHE A 290 -14.13 2.93 -0.04
CA PHE A 290 -13.82 2.22 -1.29
C PHE A 290 -15.05 1.68 -2.03
N THR A 291 -16.26 1.74 -1.45
CA THR A 291 -17.49 1.31 -2.14
C THR A 291 -17.92 2.25 -3.26
N SER A 292 -17.57 3.53 -3.17
CA SER A 292 -17.94 4.55 -4.15
C SER A 292 -17.18 4.36 -5.48
N ASN A 293 -17.90 4.42 -6.61
CA ASN A 293 -17.29 4.40 -7.95
C ASN A 293 -16.23 5.49 -8.11
N HIS A 294 -16.50 6.69 -7.59
CA HIS A 294 -15.55 7.80 -7.62
C HIS A 294 -14.19 7.41 -7.01
N ASN A 295 -14.21 6.70 -5.89
CA ASN A 295 -13.00 6.28 -5.19
C ASN A 295 -12.27 5.14 -5.91
N ILE A 296 -13.01 4.23 -6.56
CA ILE A 296 -12.43 3.14 -7.37
C ILE A 296 -11.72 3.68 -8.62
N HIS A 297 -12.21 4.76 -9.22
CA HIS A 297 -11.54 5.39 -10.35
C HIS A 297 -10.12 5.92 -10.03
N HIS A 298 -9.74 6.06 -8.76
CA HIS A 298 -8.37 6.40 -8.38
C HIS A 298 -7.43 5.18 -8.27
N LEU A 299 -7.97 3.96 -8.31
CA LEU A 299 -7.17 2.74 -8.38
C LEU A 299 -6.54 2.58 -9.79
N PRO A 300 -5.49 1.75 -9.94
CA PRO A 300 -4.88 1.45 -11.23
C PRO A 300 -5.91 0.87 -12.20
N ILE A 301 -5.84 1.25 -13.48
CA ILE A 301 -6.84 0.87 -14.49
C ILE A 301 -7.07 -0.65 -14.51
N TRP A 302 -6.01 -1.43 -14.44
CA TRP A 302 -6.07 -2.90 -14.47
C TRP A 302 -6.79 -3.55 -13.29
N LEU A 303 -7.03 -2.81 -12.20
CA LEU A 303 -7.75 -3.31 -11.03
C LEU A 303 -9.22 -2.92 -11.03
N ARG A 304 -9.61 -1.83 -11.70
CA ARG A 304 -10.94 -1.20 -11.53
C ARG A 304 -12.08 -2.17 -11.83
N ASP A 305 -11.95 -2.93 -12.91
CA ASP A 305 -12.97 -3.87 -13.36
C ASP A 305 -12.98 -5.18 -12.55
N GLU A 306 -11.91 -5.45 -11.81
CA GLU A 306 -11.79 -6.62 -10.94
C GLU A 306 -12.30 -6.34 -9.51
N VAL A 307 -12.63 -5.08 -9.18
CA VAL A 307 -13.12 -4.70 -7.85
C VAL A 307 -14.52 -5.24 -7.61
N ARG A 308 -14.61 -6.21 -6.71
CA ARG A 308 -15.88 -6.79 -6.25
C ARG A 308 -16.45 -5.98 -5.11
N LYS A 309 -17.70 -5.55 -5.28
CA LYS A 309 -18.46 -4.81 -4.27
C LYS A 309 -19.47 -5.73 -3.62
N THR A 310 -19.38 -5.85 -2.30
CA THR A 310 -20.42 -6.51 -1.51
C THR A 310 -20.45 -5.92 -0.11
N ASP A 311 -21.67 -5.75 0.41
CA ASP A 311 -21.88 -5.35 1.80
C ASP A 311 -21.94 -6.56 2.74
N LYS A 312 -21.91 -7.78 2.19
CA LYS A 312 -22.04 -9.03 2.94
C LYS A 312 -20.66 -9.61 3.25
N TYR A 313 -20.21 -9.43 4.49
CA TYR A 313 -18.93 -9.98 4.96
C TYR A 313 -18.76 -11.50 4.70
N GLY A 314 -19.81 -12.30 4.89
CA GLY A 314 -19.75 -13.74 4.62
C GLY A 314 -19.48 -14.10 3.16
N GLN A 315 -19.90 -13.25 2.22
CA GLN A 315 -19.60 -13.42 0.80
C GLN A 315 -18.12 -13.15 0.51
N VAL A 316 -17.55 -12.10 1.10
CA VAL A 316 -16.12 -11.77 1.00
C VAL A 316 -15.26 -12.97 1.38
N LEU A 317 -15.51 -13.56 2.55
CA LEU A 317 -14.73 -14.73 3.02
C LEU A 317 -14.88 -15.94 2.09
N ARG A 318 -16.11 -16.23 1.62
CA ARG A 318 -16.37 -17.37 0.75
C ARG A 318 -15.65 -17.23 -0.59
N GLU A 319 -15.71 -16.05 -1.19
CA GLU A 319 -15.05 -15.78 -2.47
C GLU A 319 -13.53 -15.80 -2.34
N LEU A 320 -12.99 -15.19 -1.28
CA LEU A 320 -11.57 -15.21 -0.97
C LEU A 320 -11.04 -16.64 -0.81
N ALA A 321 -11.77 -17.48 -0.06
CA ALA A 321 -11.42 -18.89 0.12
C ALA A 321 -11.49 -19.67 -1.20
N SER A 322 -12.51 -19.39 -2.02
CA SER A 322 -12.66 -20.01 -3.34
C SER A 322 -11.52 -19.63 -4.28
N PHE A 323 -11.10 -18.37 -4.27
CA PHE A 323 -9.97 -17.86 -5.04
C PHE A 323 -8.66 -18.59 -4.68
N PHE A 324 -8.28 -18.62 -3.40
CA PHE A 324 -7.03 -19.29 -3.00
C PHE A 324 -7.07 -20.81 -3.23
N LYS A 325 -8.25 -21.44 -3.10
CA LYS A 325 -8.43 -22.87 -3.44
C LYS A 325 -8.28 -23.12 -4.94
N ALA A 326 -8.83 -22.25 -5.79
CA ALA A 326 -8.71 -22.34 -7.24
C ALA A 326 -7.25 -22.13 -7.68
N ALA A 327 -6.59 -21.07 -7.21
CA ALA A 327 -5.22 -20.77 -7.55
C ALA A 327 -4.24 -21.90 -7.15
N LYS A 328 -4.45 -22.54 -5.98
CA LYS A 328 -3.68 -23.71 -5.54
C LYS A 328 -3.85 -24.91 -6.50
N ARG A 329 -5.05 -25.12 -7.05
CA ARG A 329 -5.32 -26.21 -8.01
C ARG A 329 -4.64 -25.94 -9.35
N THR A 330 -4.81 -24.73 -9.89
CA THR A 330 -4.21 -24.32 -11.16
C THR A 330 -2.69 -24.50 -11.12
N ARG A 331 -2.03 -24.07 -10.05
CA ARG A 331 -0.55 -24.17 -9.95
C ARG A 331 -0.03 -25.60 -9.79
N ARG A 332 -0.71 -26.44 -9.02
CA ARG A 332 -0.36 -27.88 -8.96
C ARG A 332 -0.42 -28.53 -10.34
N SER A 333 -1.42 -28.18 -11.15
CA SER A 333 -1.53 -28.73 -12.51
C SER A 333 -0.42 -28.24 -13.45
N VAL A 334 0.02 -27.00 -13.30
CA VAL A 334 1.14 -26.42 -14.06
C VAL A 334 2.47 -27.10 -13.69
N GLU A 335 2.75 -27.28 -12.39
CA GLU A 335 3.95 -27.99 -11.92
C GLU A 335 3.99 -29.46 -12.37
N HIS A 336 2.85 -30.16 -12.34
CA HIS A 336 2.74 -31.53 -12.86
C HIS A 336 2.97 -31.59 -14.39
N SER A 337 2.51 -30.58 -15.13
CA SER A 337 2.71 -30.50 -16.58
C SER A 337 4.19 -30.27 -16.92
N TYR A 338 4.87 -29.34 -16.24
CA TYR A 338 6.29 -29.07 -16.46
C TYR A 338 7.19 -30.25 -16.06
N SER A 339 6.89 -30.93 -14.96
CA SER A 339 7.64 -32.12 -14.52
C SER A 339 7.46 -33.32 -15.45
N ASN A 340 6.28 -33.47 -16.08
CA ASN A 340 6.07 -34.48 -17.10
C ASN A 340 6.80 -34.15 -18.41
N ILE A 341 6.86 -32.87 -18.82
CA ILE A 341 7.61 -32.42 -20.00
C ILE A 341 9.12 -32.65 -19.81
N THR A 342 9.67 -32.29 -18.64
CA THR A 342 11.10 -32.49 -18.34
C THR A 342 11.49 -33.95 -18.17
N LYS A 343 10.57 -34.83 -17.75
CA LYS A 343 10.78 -36.28 -17.74
C LYS A 343 10.72 -36.92 -19.14
N GLN A 344 10.03 -36.30 -20.10
CA GLN A 344 9.94 -36.79 -21.48
C GLN A 344 11.09 -36.29 -22.38
N SER A 345 11.79 -35.21 -22.01
CA SER A 345 13.03 -34.81 -22.68
C SER A 345 14.21 -35.66 -22.21
N ARG A 346 14.58 -36.70 -22.99
CA ARG A 346 15.86 -37.41 -22.83
C ARG A 346 17.04 -36.42 -23.00
N PRO A 347 18.15 -36.59 -22.27
CA PRO A 347 19.33 -35.76 -22.48
C PRO A 347 19.86 -36.02 -23.89
N VAL A 348 19.95 -34.98 -24.72
CA VAL A 348 20.63 -35.05 -26.00
C VAL A 348 22.11 -35.25 -25.70
N THR A 349 22.59 -36.47 -25.91
CA THR A 349 24.00 -36.83 -25.83
C THR A 349 24.76 -35.92 -26.80
N ARG A 350 25.64 -35.06 -26.26
CA ARG A 350 26.63 -34.32 -27.06
C ARG A 350 27.47 -35.34 -27.83
N LEU A 351 27.20 -35.50 -29.11
CA LEU A 351 28.12 -36.13 -30.05
C LEU A 351 29.28 -35.17 -30.26
N THR A 352 30.37 -35.41 -29.52
CA THR A 352 31.71 -35.00 -29.95
C THR A 352 32.02 -35.72 -31.27
N LYS A 353 32.04 -34.98 -32.38
CA LYS A 353 32.79 -35.39 -33.57
C LYS A 353 33.93 -34.40 -33.78
N SER A 354 35.12 -34.88 -33.46
CA SER A 354 36.38 -34.48 -34.09
C SER A 354 36.36 -34.89 -35.57
N VAL A 355 37.33 -34.39 -36.35
CA VAL A 355 37.65 -34.68 -37.77
C VAL A 355 36.95 -33.74 -38.76
N TYR A 356 37.58 -32.88 -39.57
CA TYR A 356 38.99 -32.61 -39.95
C TYR A 356 39.28 -31.10 -39.90
#